data_AF-A0A3M1PH76-F1
#
_entry.id   AF-A0A3M1PH76-F1
#
_cell.length_a   1.000
_cell.length_b   1.000
_cell.length_c   1.000
_cell.angle_alpha   90.00
_cell.angle_beta   90.00
_cell.angle_gamma   90.00
#
_symmetry.space_group_name_H-M   'P 1'
#
loop_
_entity.id
_entity.type
_entity.pdbx_description
1 polymer ?
#
loop_
_entity_poly.entity_id
_entity_poly.type
_entity_poly.pdbx_seq_one_letter_code
_entity_poly.pdbx_strand_id
1 'polypeptide(L)'
;VILVSSPSSARPIPEWEQQLSCGAAGFALLAAAHMSGFAGQWLTGWPAYSRGFARVLGLAPRERIAGFIFLGTPRRTPSERPRPAEEDVVRHLRTAADVAALAGGKAG
;
A
#
# COMPACT_ATOMS: atom_id res chain seq x y z
N VAL A 1 -11.22 -11.50 0.70
CA VAL A 1 -9.79 -11.87 0.89
C VAL A 1 -9.22 -11.01 2.02
N ILE A 2 -8.42 -11.58 2.93
CA ILE A 2 -7.71 -10.82 3.97
C ILE A 2 -6.23 -10.78 3.58
N LEU A 3 -5.68 -9.59 3.38
CA LEU A 3 -4.27 -9.40 3.07
C LEU A 3 -3.50 -9.20 4.38
N VAL A 4 -2.45 -10.00 4.59
CA VAL A 4 -1.66 -9.99 5.82
C VAL A 4 -0.19 -9.71 5.48
N SER A 5 0.36 -8.69 6.12
CA SER A 5 1.81 -8.46 6.16
C SER A 5 2.40 -9.40 7.20
N SER A 6 3.24 -10.34 6.76
CA SER A 6 3.94 -11.30 7.61
C SER A 6 5.45 -11.15 7.46
N PRO A 7 6.05 -10.12 8.09
CA PRO A 7 7.48 -9.92 8.02
C PRO A 7 8.23 -11.07 8.71
N SER A 8 9.35 -11.48 8.11
CA SER A 8 10.22 -12.54 8.58
C SER A 8 11.61 -12.00 8.88
N SER A 9 12.17 -12.38 10.03
CA SER A 9 13.56 -12.11 10.41
C SER A 9 14.53 -13.19 9.92
N ALA A 10 14.04 -14.22 9.22
CA ALA A 10 14.87 -15.33 8.74
C ALA A 10 15.86 -14.92 7.63
N ARG A 11 15.65 -13.76 7.00
CA ARG A 11 16.55 -13.19 6.00
C ARG A 11 16.84 -11.73 6.35
N PRO A 12 18.00 -11.19 5.95
CA PRO A 12 18.40 -9.81 6.22
C PRO A 12 17.69 -8.81 5.29
N ILE A 13 16.41 -9.02 4.98
CA ILE A 13 15.60 -8.06 4.21
C ILE A 13 14.94 -7.12 5.22
N PRO A 14 15.14 -5.80 5.12
CA PRO A 14 14.50 -4.83 6.00
C PRO A 14 12.98 -5.03 6.07
N GLU A 15 12.40 -4.91 7.27
CA GLU A 15 10.96 -5.07 7.47
C GLU A 15 10.14 -4.16 6.54
N TRP A 16 10.62 -2.93 6.33
CA TRP A 16 9.99 -1.96 5.45
C TRP A 16 9.82 -2.47 4.02
N GLU A 17 10.84 -3.12 3.46
CA GLU A 17 10.78 -3.70 2.11
C GLU A 17 9.77 -4.86 2.04
N GLN A 18 9.67 -5.66 3.11
CA GLN A 18 8.69 -6.74 3.19
C GLN A 18 7.25 -6.21 3.28
N GLN A 19 7.05 -5.11 4.01
CA GLN A 19 5.76 -4.43 4.10
C GLN A 19 5.36 -3.81 2.74
N LEU A 20 6.30 -3.17 2.04
CA LEU A 20 6.09 -2.67 0.68
C LEU A 20 5.73 -3.79 -0.30
N SER A 21 6.38 -4.95 -0.18
CA SER A 21 6.05 -6.14 -0.98
C SER A 21 4.61 -6.63 -0.74
N CYS A 22 4.13 -6.60 0.51
CA CYS A 22 2.74 -6.91 0.83
C CYS A 22 1.78 -5.90 0.15
N GLY A 23 2.14 -4.61 0.20
CA GLY A 23 1.46 -3.53 -0.50
C GLY A 23 1.30 -3.80 -2.01
N ALA A 24 2.42 -4.10 -2.66
CA ALA A 24 2.49 -4.40 -4.09
C ALA A 24 1.67 -5.64 -4.46
N ALA A 25 1.71 -6.70 -3.65
CA ALA A 25 0.90 -7.90 -3.87
C ALA A 25 -0.61 -7.60 -3.82
N GLY A 26 -1.05 -6.78 -2.87
CA GLY A 26 -2.45 -6.34 -2.78
C GLY A 26 -2.89 -5.52 -4.00
N PHE A 27 -2.04 -4.61 -4.49
CA PHE A 27 -2.31 -3.84 -5.71
C PHE A 27 -2.37 -4.75 -6.95
N ALA A 28 -1.40 -5.65 -7.10
CA ALA A 28 -1.35 -6.59 -8.22
C ALA A 28 -2.61 -7.47 -8.27
N LEU A 29 -3.11 -7.92 -7.11
CA LEU A 29 -4.36 -8.68 -7.02
C LEU A 29 -5.56 -7.86 -7.52
N LEU A 30 -5.67 -6.59 -7.13
CA LEU A 30 -6.74 -5.71 -7.61
C LEU A 30 -6.65 -5.46 -9.12
N ALA A 31 -5.44 -5.19 -9.62
CA ALA A 31 -5.20 -4.98 -11.04
C ALA A 31 -5.59 -6.23 -11.87
N ALA A 32 -5.18 -7.42 -11.41
CA ALA A 32 -5.56 -8.68 -12.04
C ALA A 32 -7.07 -8.91 -12.02
N ALA A 33 -7.74 -8.59 -10.91
CA ALA A 33 -9.20 -8.68 -10.83
C ALA A 33 -9.89 -7.77 -11.85
N HIS A 34 -9.44 -6.51 -11.99
CA HIS A 34 -9.96 -5.57 -12.98
C HIS A 34 -9.75 -6.04 -14.41
N MET A 35 -8.56 -6.53 -14.75
CA MET A 35 -8.28 -7.12 -16.06
C MET A 35 -9.13 -8.37 -16.35
N SER A 36 -9.57 -9.08 -15.30
CA SER A 36 -10.43 -10.25 -15.41
C SER A 36 -11.94 -9.92 -15.43
N GLY A 37 -12.31 -8.63 -15.50
CA GLY A 37 -13.71 -8.18 -15.54
C GLY A 37 -14.39 -8.04 -14.17
N PHE A 38 -13.65 -8.16 -13.07
CA PHE A 38 -14.16 -7.93 -11.72
C PHE A 38 -13.78 -6.53 -11.21
N ALA A 39 -14.56 -6.00 -10.28
CA ALA A 39 -14.17 -4.86 -9.47
C ALA A 39 -13.61 -5.35 -8.12
N GLY A 40 -12.69 -4.56 -7.58
CA GLY A 40 -12.06 -4.82 -6.30
C GLY A 40 -11.98 -3.56 -5.45
N GLN A 41 -12.20 -3.71 -4.14
CA GLN A 41 -12.05 -2.64 -3.16
C GLN A 41 -11.16 -3.11 -2.02
N TRP A 42 -10.10 -2.34 -1.73
CA TRP A 42 -9.24 -2.54 -0.58
C TRP A 42 -9.64 -1.54 0.50
N LEU A 43 -10.11 -2.07 1.64
CA LEU A 43 -10.42 -1.27 2.81
C LEU A 43 -9.59 -1.68 4.02
N THR A 44 -9.27 -0.69 4.83
CA THR A 44 -8.78 -0.87 6.19
C THR A 44 -9.81 -0.26 7.14
N GLY A 45 -10.55 -1.09 7.87
CA GLY A 45 -11.41 -0.65 8.97
C GLY A 45 -10.76 -0.94 10.33
N TRP A 46 -11.46 -0.63 11.42
CA TRP A 46 -11.01 -0.99 12.78
C TRP A 46 -10.50 -2.44 12.94
N PRO A 47 -11.04 -3.47 12.24
CA PRO A 47 -10.54 -4.83 12.40
C PRO A 47 -9.09 -4.99 11.93
N ALA A 48 -8.64 -4.20 10.96
CA ALA A 48 -7.27 -4.25 10.46
C ALA A 48 -6.23 -3.85 11.53
N TYR A 49 -6.67 -3.06 12.51
CA TYR A 49 -5.82 -2.51 13.58
C TYR A 49 -6.05 -3.20 14.93
N SER A 50 -7.06 -4.07 15.04
CA SER A 50 -7.40 -4.76 16.29
C SER A 50 -6.53 -5.99 16.52
N ARG A 51 -5.70 -5.95 17.58
CA ARG A 51 -4.94 -7.14 18.03
C ARG A 51 -5.85 -8.30 18.45
N GLY A 52 -7.03 -8.00 19.00
CA GLY A 52 -8.01 -9.02 19.36
C GLY A 52 -8.53 -9.74 18.13
N PHE A 53 -8.89 -8.99 17.08
CA PHE A 53 -9.35 -9.56 15.82
C PHE A 53 -8.24 -10.36 15.11
N ALA A 54 -7.01 -9.83 15.09
CA ALA A 54 -5.85 -10.55 14.58
C ALA A 54 -5.64 -11.90 15.28
N ARG A 55 -5.80 -11.95 16.62
CA ARG A 55 -5.70 -13.18 17.41
C ARG A 55 -6.82 -14.18 17.08
N VAL A 56 -8.05 -13.72 16.88
CA VAL A 56 -9.17 -14.57 16.43
C VAL A 56 -8.87 -15.21 15.07
N LEU A 57 -8.18 -14.50 14.19
CA LEU A 57 -7.70 -15.02 12.90
C LEU A 57 -6.43 -15.89 12.99
N GLY A 58 -5.88 -16.10 14.19
CA GLY A 58 -4.68 -16.91 14.39
C GLY A 58 -3.36 -16.23 13.97
N LEU A 59 -3.35 -14.90 13.82
CA LEU A 59 -2.14 -14.17 13.40
C LEU A 59 -1.10 -14.11 14.52
N ALA A 60 0.16 -14.26 14.14
CA ALA A 60 1.29 -14.09 15.04
C ALA A 60 1.47 -12.61 15.47
N PRO A 61 2.13 -12.32 16.61
CA PRO A 61 2.26 -10.95 17.12
C PRO A 61 2.93 -9.95 16.17
N ARG A 62 3.76 -10.43 15.24
CA ARG A 62 4.46 -9.62 14.22
C ARG A 62 3.65 -9.41 12.93
N GLU A 63 2.57 -10.16 12.77
CA GLU A 63 1.73 -10.10 11.58
C GLU A 63 0.69 -8.98 11.73
N ARG A 64 0.39 -8.33 10.61
CA ARG A 64 -0.55 -7.21 10.57
C ARG A 64 -1.48 -7.37 9.38
N ILE A 65 -2.76 -7.09 9.58
CA ILE A 65 -3.73 -7.05 8.48
C ILE A 65 -3.44 -5.79 7.67
N ALA A 66 -2.96 -5.96 6.44
CA ALA A 66 -2.75 -4.88 5.47
C ALA A 66 -4.07 -4.41 4.85
N GLY A 67 -5.09 -5.27 4.84
CA GLY A 67 -6.48 -4.86 4.62
C GLY A 67 -7.37 -5.99 4.14
N PHE A 68 -8.61 -5.62 3.83
CA PHE A 68 -9.64 -6.51 3.33
C PHE A 68 -9.90 -6.18 1.86
N ILE A 69 -9.76 -7.19 1.01
CA ILE A 69 -10.00 -7.08 -0.42
C ILE A 69 -11.34 -7.75 -0.72
N PHE A 70 -12.30 -6.92 -1.10
CA PHE A 70 -13.62 -7.33 -1.56
C PHE A 70 -13.62 -7.34 -3.08
N LEU A 71 -14.00 -8.46 -3.67
CA LEU A 71 -14.07 -8.65 -5.12
C LEU A 71 -15.52 -8.95 -5.52
N GLY A 72 -15.94 -8.45 -6.67
CA GLY A 72 -17.27 -8.73 -7.21
C GLY A 72 -17.49 -8.13 -8.59
N THR A 73 -18.65 -8.39 -9.18
CA THR A 73 -18.98 -7.84 -10.50
C THR A 73 -19.42 -6.38 -10.37
N PRO A 74 -18.80 -5.44 -11.10
CA PRO A 74 -19.22 -4.04 -11.07
C PRO A 74 -20.64 -3.89 -11.62
N ARG A 75 -21.52 -3.20 -10.88
CA ARG A 75 -22.88 -2.88 -11.34
C ARG A 75 -23.01 -1.45 -11.90
N ARG A 76 -22.00 -0.62 -11.66
CA ARG A 76 -21.93 0.78 -12.08
C ARG A 76 -20.47 1.13 -12.34
N THR A 77 -20.25 2.07 -13.25
CA THR A 77 -18.93 2.68 -13.44
C THR A 77 -18.56 3.48 -12.18
N PRO A 78 -17.39 3.24 -11.57
CA PRO A 78 -16.91 4.04 -10.45
C PRO A 78 -16.80 5.52 -10.86
N SER A 79 -17.16 6.43 -9.95
CA SER A 79 -16.90 7.85 -10.18
C SER A 79 -15.41 8.12 -10.08
N GLU A 80 -14.88 8.94 -10.99
CA GLU A 80 -13.49 9.38 -10.92
C GLU A 80 -13.26 10.23 -9.66
N ARG A 81 -12.05 10.16 -9.12
CA ARG A 81 -11.63 10.94 -7.95
C ARG A 81 -10.47 11.85 -8.36
N PRO A 82 -10.43 13.10 -7.87
CA PRO A 82 -9.33 13.99 -8.18
C PRO A 82 -8.01 13.35 -7.73
N ARG A 83 -7.00 13.41 -8.62
CA ARG A 83 -5.62 13.04 -8.32
C ARG A 83 -4.81 14.32 -8.10
N PRO A 84 -3.76 14.29 -7.25
CA PRO A 84 -2.82 15.40 -7.16
C PRO A 84 -2.26 15.77 -8.53
N ALA A 85 -1.99 17.05 -8.75
CA ALA A 85 -1.26 17.46 -9.94
C ALA A 85 0.18 16.91 -9.88
N GLU A 86 0.80 16.66 -11.03
CA GLU A 86 2.12 16.04 -11.07
C GLU A 86 3.15 16.91 -10.37
N GLU A 87 3.08 18.23 -10.60
CA GLU A 87 3.92 19.25 -10.00
C GLU A 87 3.87 19.31 -8.46
N ASP A 88 2.81 18.78 -7.85
CA ASP A 88 2.65 18.74 -6.39
C ASP A 88 3.39 17.57 -5.73
N VAL A 89 3.63 16.48 -6.48
CA VAL A 89 4.10 15.21 -5.93
C VAL A 89 5.36 14.65 -6.60
N VAL A 90 5.76 15.20 -7.76
CA VAL A 90 6.94 14.78 -8.51
C VAL A 90 8.00 15.87 -8.49
N ARG A 91 9.24 15.47 -8.20
CA ARG A 91 10.41 16.34 -8.30
C ARG A 91 11.43 15.75 -9.26
N HIS A 92 11.77 16.49 -10.31
CA HIS A 92 12.82 16.10 -11.24
C HIS A 92 14.17 16.66 -10.80
N LEU A 93 15.16 15.77 -10.67
CA LEU A 93 16.56 16.14 -10.44
C LEU A 93 17.32 15.73 -11.69
N ARG A 94 17.66 16.71 -12.54
CA ARG A 94 18.33 16.48 -13.82
C ARG A 94 19.81 16.83 -13.76
N THR A 95 20.20 17.62 -12.76
CA THR A 95 21.56 18.11 -12.58
C THR A 95 22.02 17.95 -11.13
N ALA A 96 23.34 17.97 -10.92
CA ALA A 96 23.90 18.01 -9.57
C ALA A 96 23.49 19.27 -8.79
N ALA A 97 23.21 20.39 -9.48
CA ALA A 97 22.71 21.61 -8.88
C ALA A 97 21.29 21.42 -8.31
N ASP A 98 20.42 20.68 -9.01
CA ASP A 98 19.08 20.36 -8.53
C ASP A 98 19.13 19.58 -7.20
N VAL A 99 20.07 18.62 -7.09
CA VAL A 99 20.29 17.84 -5.88
C VAL A 99 20.84 18.71 -4.75
N ALA A 100 21.83 19.57 -5.04
CA ALA A 100 22.43 20.47 -4.05
C ALA A 100 21.39 21.47 -3.49
N ALA A 101 20.47 21.95 -4.32
CA ALA A 101 19.38 22.83 -3.90
C ALA A 101 18.41 22.17 -2.89
N LEU A 102 18.30 20.83 -2.87
CA LEU A 102 17.52 20.10 -1.87
C LEU A 102 18.19 20.06 -0.49
N ALA A 103 19.52 20.00 -0.47
CA ALA A 103 20.30 19.96 0.75
C ALA A 103 20.38 21.34 1.45
N GLY A 104 20.02 22.42 0.74
CA GLY A 104 20.21 23.82 1.15
C GLY A 104 19.04 24.53 1.85
N GLY A 105 18.24 23.84 2.66
CA GLY A 105 17.13 24.44 3.42
C GLY A 105 17.54 25.12 4.74
N LYS A 106 17.90 26.42 4.66
CA LYS A 106 18.14 27.47 5.70
C LYS A 106 19.36 27.34 6.65
N ALA A 107 20.40 28.15 6.37
CA ALA A 107 21.02 28.98 7.38
C ALA A 107 20.32 30.36 7.34
N GLY A 108 19.56 30.69 8.39
CA GLY A 108 18.77 31.91 8.50
C GLY A 108 17.78 31.80 9.64
#